data_AF-A0A2S2BY53-F1
#
_entry.id   AF-A0A2S2BY53-F1
#
_cell.length_a   1.000
_cell.length_b   1.000
_cell.length_c   1.000
_cell.angle_alpha   90.00
_cell.angle_beta   90.00
_cell.angle_gamma   90.00
#
_symmetry.space_group_name_H-M   'P 1'
#
loop_
_entity.id
_entity.type
_entity.pdbx_description
1 polymer ?
#
loop_
_entity_poly.entity_id
_entity_poly.type
_entity_poly.pdbx_seq_one_letter_code
_entity_poly.pdbx_strand_id
1 'polypeptide(L)' 'MATGTPAAELRELTEEELVTRLRESKEELFNLRFQMATGQMDNNRRLRTVRHDIARIYTVLRERELGLAVGPDAGDAA' A
#
# COMPACT_ATOMS: atom_id res chain seq x y z
N MET A 1 -0.17 18.44 2.18
CA MET A 1 -0.89 17.14 2.23
C MET A 1 0.16 16.06 2.39
N ALA A 2 0.05 15.14 3.36
CA ALA A 2 0.94 13.97 3.39
C ALA A 2 0.47 13.03 2.28
N THR A 3 1.03 13.20 1.08
CA THR A 3 0.71 12.41 -0.10
C THR A 3 1.30 11.02 0.10
N GLY A 4 0.50 10.10 0.65
CA GLY A 4 0.76 8.67 0.48
C GLY A 4 0.69 8.30 -1.00
N THR A 5 1.18 7.12 -1.37
CA THR A 5 1.24 6.69 -2.78
C THR A 5 -0.16 6.81 -3.40
N PRO A 6 -0.32 7.58 -4.50
CA PRO A 6 -1.61 7.76 -5.14
C PRO A 6 -2.09 6.44 -5.75
N ALA A 7 -3.41 6.25 -5.78
CA ALA A 7 -4.01 5.02 -6.30
C ALA A 7 -3.67 4.75 -7.77
N ALA A 8 -3.36 5.80 -8.55
CA ALA A 8 -2.93 5.67 -9.94
C ALA A 8 -1.61 4.89 -10.04
N GLU A 9 -0.59 5.28 -9.27
CA GLU A 9 0.71 4.58 -9.23
C GLU A 9 0.57 3.12 -8.77
N LEU A 10 -0.35 2.83 -7.85
CA LEU A 10 -0.60 1.46 -7.40
C LEU A 10 -1.25 0.59 -8.48
N ARG A 11 -2.03 1.19 -9.39
CA ARG A 11 -2.68 0.44 -10.48
C ARG A 11 -1.70 0.06 -11.59
N GLU A 12 -0.59 0.78 -11.73
CA GLU A 12 0.45 0.54 -12.72
C GLU A 12 1.40 -0.62 -12.34
N LEU A 13 1.46 -1.00 -11.07
CA LEU A 13 2.33 -2.07 -10.56
C LEU A 13 1.81 -3.46 -10.91
N THR A 14 2.68 -4.46 -10.91
CA THR A 14 2.24 -5.88 -11.01
C THR A 14 1.62 -6.36 -9.69
N GLU A 15 0.92 -7.49 -9.72
CA GLU A 15 0.39 -8.11 -8.50
C GLU A 15 1.51 -8.44 -7.49
N GLU A 16 2.65 -8.95 -7.97
CA GLU A 16 3.81 -9.28 -7.13
C GLU A 16 4.41 -8.04 -6.47
N GLU A 17 4.52 -6.94 -7.22
CA GLU A 17 4.98 -5.66 -6.70
C GLU A 17 4.03 -5.09 -5.65
N LEU A 18 2.71 -5.19 -5.87
CA LEU A 18 1.70 -4.79 -4.89
C LEU A 18 1.81 -5.58 -3.59
N VAL A 19 1.99 -6.90 -3.69
CA VAL A 19 2.18 -7.78 -2.52
C VAL A 19 3.47 -7.43 -1.78
N THR A 20 4.54 -7.12 -2.50
CA THR A 20 5.83 -6.70 -1.91
C THR A 20 5.67 -5.38 -1.15
N ARG A 21 5.08 -4.38 -1.79
CA ARG A 21 4.81 -3.06 -1.19
C ARG A 21 3.89 -3.15 0.03
N LEU A 22 2.94 -4.08 0.02
CA LEU A 22 2.07 -4.38 1.16
C LEU A 22 2.85 -4.90 2.36
N ARG A 23 3.82 -5.79 2.14
CA ARG A 23 4.68 -6.34 3.21
C ARG A 23 5.54 -5.24 3.83
N GLU A 24 6.20 -4.44 3.01
CA GLU A 24 7.00 -3.29 3.45
C GLU A 24 6.15 -2.30 4.28
N SER A 25 4.95 -1.96 3.79
CA SER A 25 4.05 -1.05 4.51
C SER A 25 3.59 -1.60 5.86
N LYS A 26 3.41 -2.93 5.97
CA LYS A 26 3.06 -3.58 7.24
C LYS A 26 4.22 -3.58 8.23
N GLU A 27 5.44 -3.81 7.76
CA GLU A 27 6.65 -3.73 8.57
C GLU A 27 6.87 -2.30 9.07
N GLU A 28 6.68 -1.31 8.20
CA GLU A 28 6.74 0.10 8.60
C GLU A 28 5.68 0.41 9.67
N LEU A 29 4.44 -0.06 9.49
CA LEU A 29 3.39 0.13 10.48
C LEU A 29 3.74 -0.51 11.83
N PHE A 30 4.38 -1.68 11.83
CA PHE A 30 4.85 -2.34 13.05
C PHE A 30 5.90 -1.48 13.76
N ASN A 31 6.90 -1.00 13.04
CA ASN A 31 7.94 -0.13 13.57
C ASN A 31 7.38 1.19 14.12
N LEU A 32 6.43 1.81 13.41
CA LEU A 32 5.77 3.03 13.86
C LEU A 32 4.92 2.80 15.12
N ARG A 33 4.25 1.65 15.24
CA ARG A 33 3.53 1.29 16.47
C ARG A 33 4.47 1.08 17.65
N PHE A 34 5.66 0.52 17.40
CA PHE A 34 6.70 0.38 18.41
C PHE A 34 7.22 1.74 18.86
N GLN A 35 7.57 2.63 17.93
CA GLN A 35 8.01 4.01 18.22
C GLN A 35 6.94 4.82 18.95
N MET A 36 5.66 4.61 18.63
CA MET A 36 4.54 5.23 19.34
C MET A 36 4.47 4.74 20.80
N ALA A 37 4.68 3.45 21.03
CA ALA A 37 4.67 2.88 22.37
C ALA A 37 5.88 3.33 23.22
N THR A 38 7.05 3.54 22.60
CA THR A 38 8.24 4.06 23.28
C THR A 38 8.23 5.59 23.45
N GLY A 39 7.25 6.28 22.86
CA GLY A 39 7.13 7.75 22.93
C GLY A 39 8.18 8.51 22.12
N GLN A 40 8.93 7.84 21.24
CA GLN A 40 9.98 8.44 20.41
C GLN A 40 9.50 8.80 19.00
N MET A 41 8.19 8.97 18.81
CA MET A 41 7.62 9.16 17.49
C MET A 41 7.50 10.64 17.15
N ASP A 42 8.28 11.11 16.17
CA ASP A 42 8.30 12.52 15.77
C ASP A 42 7.09 12.90 14.88
N ASN A 43 6.56 11.94 14.10
CA ASN A 43 5.53 12.22 13.09
C ASN A 43 4.30 11.30 13.19
N ASN A 44 3.33 11.71 14.00
CA ASN A 44 2.04 11.01 14.16
C ASN A 44 1.19 10.93 12.88
N ARG A 45 1.45 11.79 11.88
CA ARG A 45 0.72 11.75 10.61
C ARG A 45 1.16 10.57 9.75
N ARG A 46 2.41 10.10 9.88
CA ARG A 46 2.94 8.97 9.11
C ARG A 46 2.15 7.69 9.33
N LEU A 47 1.76 7.42 10.58
CA LEU A 47 0.93 6.25 10.92
C LEU A 47 -0.48 6.31 10.27
N ARG A 48 -1.01 7.50 10.01
CA ARG A 48 -2.25 7.64 9.22
C ARG A 48 -1.98 7.35 7.74
N THR A 49 -0.89 7.87 7.19
CA THR A 49 -0.50 7.65 5.79
C THR A 49 -0.31 6.17 5.49
N VAL A 50 0.52 5.47 6.27
CA VAL A 50 0.82 4.04 6.07
C VAL A 50 -0.45 3.18 6.16
N ARG A 51 -1.38 3.49 7.09
CA ARG A 51 -2.68 2.80 7.16
C ARG A 51 -3.51 3.00 5.89
N HIS A 52 -3.51 4.20 5.31
CA HIS A 52 -4.23 4.46 4.07
C HIS A 52 -3.56 3.78 2.89
N ASP A 53 -2.23 3.73 2.84
CA ASP A 53 -1.49 3.08 1.75
C ASP A 53 -1.77 1.57 1.73
N ILE A 54 -1.77 0.92 2.90
CA ILE A 54 -2.20 -0.48 3.05
C ILE A 54 -3.64 -0.67 2.54
N ALA A 55 -4.57 0.20 2.95
CA ALA A 55 -5.96 0.10 2.51
C ALA A 55 -6.10 0.25 0.98
N ARG A 56 -5.38 1.19 0.37
CA ARG A 56 -5.40 1.38 -1.09
C ARG A 56 -4.86 0.15 -1.83
N ILE A 57 -3.76 -0.44 -1.36
CA ILE A 57 -3.21 -1.66 -1.96
C ILE A 57 -4.25 -2.79 -1.92
N TYR A 58 -4.90 -3.01 -0.78
CA TYR A 58 -5.98 -4.00 -0.67
C TYR A 58 -7.16 -3.71 -1.61
N THR A 59 -7.53 -2.44 -1.77
CA THR A 59 -8.60 -2.06 -2.72
C THR A 59 -8.21 -2.39 -4.15
N VAL A 60 -6.98 -2.06 -4.59
CA VAL A 60 -6.52 -2.36 -5.96
C VAL A 60 -6.43 -3.86 -6.20
N LEU A 61 -5.90 -4.64 -5.25
CA LEU A 61 -5.88 -6.10 -5.35
C LEU A 61 -7.29 -6.67 -5.50
N ARG A 62 -8.25 -6.17 -4.71
CA ARG A 62 -9.64 -6.60 -4.81
C ARG A 62 -10.33 -6.16 -6.10
N GLU A 63 -10.04 -4.96 -6.60
CA GLU A 63 -10.50 -4.49 -7.91
C GLU A 63 -10.01 -5.40 -9.04
N ARG A 64 -8.77 -5.91 -8.95
CA ARG A 64 -8.19 -6.89 -9.91
C ARG A 64 -8.87 -8.24 -9.83
N GLU A 65 -9.07 -8.78 -8.62
CA GLU A 65 -9.80 -10.05 -8.41
C GLU A 65 -11.22 -10.01 -8.99
N LEU A 66 -11.87 -8.84 -8.93
CA LEU A 66 -13.23 -8.63 -9.46
C LEU A 66 -13.25 -8.29 -10.96
N GLY A 67 -12.08 -8.20 -11.62
CA GLY A 67 -11.96 -7.83 -13.04
C GLY A 67 -12.32 -6.37 -13.34
N LEU A 68 -12.37 -5.51 -12.33
CA LEU A 68 -12.71 -4.08 -12.45
C LEU A 68 -11.49 -3.22 -12.78
N ALA A 69 -10.29 -3.71 -12.52
CA ALA A 69 -9.03 -3.07 -12.86
C ALA A 69 -8.16 -4.00 -13.71
N VAL A 70 -7.78 -3.53 -14.90
CA VAL A 70 -6.79 -4.19 -15.76
C VAL A 70 -5.41 -3.84 -15.19
N GLY A 71 -4.80 -4.79 -14.49
CA GLY A 71 -3.37 -4.69 -14.16
C GLY A 71 -2.51 -4.96 -15.41
N PRO A 72 -1.24 -4.55 -15.41
CA PRO A 72 -0.30 -4.85 -16.51
C PRO A 72 -0.19 -6.36 -16.79
N ASP A 73 -0.45 -7.20 -15.78
CA ASP A 73 -0.36 -8.66 -15.85
C ASP A 73 -1.41 -9.32 -16.76
N ALA A 74 -2.49 -8.61 -17.12
CA ALA A 74 -3.51 -9.11 -18.04
C ALA A 74 -3.10 -9.04 -19.53
N GLY A 75 -1.97 -8.39 -19.84
CA GLY A 75 -1.48 -8.18 -21.21
C GLY A 75 -0.55 -9.27 -21.76
N ASP A 76 -0.02 -10.16 -20.93
CA ASP A 76 0.95 -11.20 -21.33
C ASP A 76 0.31 -12.55 -21.70
N ALA A 77 -1.02 -12.63 -21.76
CA ALA A 77 -1.75 -13.85 -22.10
C ALA A 77 -2.22 -13.91 -23.58
N ALA A 78 -1.42 -13.38 -24.51
CA ALA A 78 -1.66 -13.46 -25.95
C ALA A 78 -0.54 -14.20 -26.70
#